data_AF-A0A7W8HQR2-F1
#
_entry.id   AF-A0A7W8HQR2-F1
#
_cell.length_a   1.000
_cell.length_b   1.000
_cell.length_c   1.000
_cell.angle_alpha   90.00
_cell.angle_beta   90.00
_cell.angle_gamma   90.00
#
_symmetry.space_group_name_H-M   'P 1'
#
loop_
_entity.id
_entity.type
_entity.pdbx_description
1 polymer ?
#
loop_
_entity_poly.entity_id
_entity_poly.type
_entity_poly.pdbx_seq_one_letter_code
_entity_poly.pdbx_strand_id
1 'polypeptide(L)'
;MFVRAIEANAQLALYLEYEDVVNREALFRRARLNMVERNQVLDAILANAALVDVSYRWRPNLRDEADNHLIDLAVAANARYLVTGNVRDFRGGELRFDHIEVVDPARLIEELTR
;
A
#
# COMPACT_ATOMS: atom_id res chain seq x y z
N MET A 1 22.03 -15.25 -8.55
CA MET A 1 20.93 -15.01 -7.58
C MET A 1 20.44 -13.59 -7.83
N PHE A 2 19.46 -13.41 -8.72
CA PHE A 2 18.83 -12.11 -8.92
C PHE A 2 17.74 -11.98 -7.87
N VAL A 3 18.02 -11.29 -6.76
CA VAL A 3 16.94 -10.74 -5.95
C VAL A 3 16.27 -9.70 -6.83
N ARG A 4 15.05 -9.97 -7.31
CA ARG A 4 14.25 -8.93 -7.92
C ARG A 4 14.07 -7.85 -6.86
N ALA A 5 14.64 -6.67 -7.09
CA ALA A 5 14.41 -5.53 -6.22
C ALA A 5 12.92 -5.21 -6.27
N ILE A 6 12.24 -5.36 -5.14
CA ILE A 6 10.89 -4.85 -4.96
C ILE A 6 11.05 -3.45 -4.41
N GLU A 7 10.56 -2.48 -5.13
CA GLU A 7 10.49 -1.11 -4.67
C GLU A 7 9.09 -0.86 -4.12
N ALA A 8 9.00 -0.63 -2.81
CA ALA A 8 7.76 -0.18 -2.21
C ALA A 8 7.50 1.26 -2.67
N ASN A 9 6.23 1.60 -2.92
CA ASN A 9 5.85 2.95 -3.32
C ASN A 9 4.86 3.49 -2.29
N ALA A 10 5.04 4.75 -1.90
CA ALA A 10 4.16 5.42 -0.96
C ALA A 10 3.90 6.86 -1.42
N GLN A 11 2.72 7.37 -1.09
CA GLN A 11 2.41 8.79 -1.17
C GLN A 11 2.15 9.35 0.23
N LEU A 12 2.18 10.67 0.38
CA LEU A 12 1.97 11.33 1.67
C LEU A 12 0.66 10.94 2.35
N ALA A 13 -0.45 10.82 1.61
CA ALA A 13 -1.72 10.44 2.22
C ALA A 13 -1.68 9.01 2.82
N LEU A 14 -1.04 8.08 2.12
CA LEU A 14 -0.87 6.71 2.61
C LEU A 14 0.01 6.70 3.87
N TYR A 15 1.10 7.49 3.87
CA TYR A 15 1.91 7.66 5.06
C TYR A 15 1.09 8.13 6.28
N LEU A 16 0.30 9.19 6.10
CA LEU A 16 -0.51 9.76 7.18
C LEU A 16 -1.59 8.79 7.68
N GLU A 17 -2.17 7.98 6.79
CA GLU A 17 -3.10 6.91 7.18
C GLU A 17 -2.40 5.86 8.07
N TYR A 18 -1.20 5.43 7.70
CA TYR A 18 -0.42 4.52 8.53
C TYR A 18 -0.01 5.17 9.85
N GLU A 19 0.47 6.41 9.83
CA GLU A 19 0.86 7.17 11.03
C GLU A 19 -0.31 7.28 12.03
N ASP A 20 -1.50 7.64 11.55
CA ASP A 20 -2.69 7.68 12.38
C ASP A 20 -3.02 6.30 12.96
N VAL A 21 -3.01 5.24 12.14
CA VAL A 21 -3.29 3.87 12.60
C VAL A 21 -2.27 3.41 13.64
N VAL A 22 -0.96 3.55 13.40
CA VAL A 22 0.08 3.07 14.33
C VAL A 22 0.09 3.85 15.64
N ASN A 23 -0.49 5.04 15.69
CA ASN A 23 -0.59 5.84 16.92
C ASN A 23 -1.93 5.66 17.66
N ARG A 24 -2.92 4.96 17.11
CA ARG A 24 -4.19 4.62 17.81
C ARG A 24 -3.97 3.61 18.94
N GLU A 25 -3.82 4.10 20.17
CA GLU A 25 -3.54 3.27 21.37
C GLU A 25 -4.51 2.07 21.52
N ALA A 26 -5.80 2.28 21.25
CA ALA A 26 -6.83 1.25 21.40
C ALA A 26 -6.53 -0.04 20.62
N LEU A 27 -5.93 0.07 19.43
CA LEU A 27 -5.59 -1.05 18.56
C LEU A 27 -4.39 -1.86 19.09
N PHE A 28 -3.53 -1.23 19.90
CA PHE A 28 -2.25 -1.80 20.31
C PHE A 28 -2.14 -2.04 21.82
N ARG A 29 -3.25 -1.98 22.57
CA ARG A 29 -3.28 -2.27 24.02
C ARG A 29 -2.65 -3.60 24.42
N ARG A 30 -2.60 -4.58 23.50
CA ARG A 30 -2.00 -5.91 23.70
C ARG A 30 -0.78 -6.16 22.82
N ALA A 31 -0.30 -5.14 22.12
CA ALA A 31 0.85 -5.25 21.26
C ALA A 31 2.13 -5.41 22.09
N ARG A 32 3.11 -6.11 21.52
CA ARG A 32 4.43 -6.25 22.13
C ARG A 32 5.27 -4.98 22.01
N LEU A 33 5.01 -4.20 20.97
CA LEU A 33 5.73 -2.97 20.65
C LEU A 33 5.02 -1.76 21.26
N ASN A 34 5.77 -0.88 21.88
CA ASN A 34 5.28 0.41 22.36
C ASN A 34 5.12 1.43 21.21
N MET A 35 4.62 2.63 21.50
CA MET A 35 4.43 3.68 20.49
C MET A 35 5.70 4.05 19.72
N VAL A 36 6.83 4.20 20.42
CA VAL A 36 8.10 4.57 19.80
C VAL A 36 8.57 3.46 18.85
N GLU A 37 8.54 2.21 19.30
CA GLU A 37 8.96 1.06 18.49
C GLU A 37 8.07 0.86 17.25
N ARG A 38 6.76 1.11 17.37
CA ARG A 38 5.83 1.05 16.23
C ARG A 38 6.17 2.10 15.17
N ASN A 39 6.44 3.34 15.59
CA ASN A 39 6.84 4.40 14.65
C ASN A 39 8.21 4.09 14.02
N GLN A 40 9.17 3.55 14.78
CA GLN A 40 10.46 3.10 14.21
C GLN A 40 10.30 2.03 13.13
N VAL A 41 9.36 1.10 13.29
CA VAL A 41 9.05 0.10 12.25
C VAL A 41 8.44 0.78 11.03
N LEU A 42 7.51 1.71 11.21
CA LEU A 42 6.92 2.46 10.10
C LEU A 42 7.99 3.27 9.35
N ASP A 43 8.84 3.99 10.06
CA ASP A 43 9.97 4.75 9.49
C ASP A 43 10.91 3.85 8.71
N ALA A 44 11.25 2.67 9.24
CA ALA A 44 12.12 1.72 8.55
C ALA A 44 11.49 1.18 7.26
N ILE A 45 10.18 0.96 7.23
CA ILE A 45 9.46 0.56 6.01
C ILE A 45 9.51 1.69 4.98
N LEU A 46 9.22 2.93 5.40
CA LEU A 46 9.16 4.09 4.51
C LEU A 46 10.54 4.53 4.01
N ALA A 47 11.59 4.33 4.80
CA ALA A 47 12.97 4.56 4.37
C ALA A 47 13.39 3.69 3.18
N ASN A 48 12.66 2.59 2.92
CA ASN A 48 12.85 1.71 1.77
C ASN A 48 11.77 1.90 0.69
N ALA A 49 10.89 2.90 0.83
CA ALA A 49 9.85 3.20 -0.14
C ALA A 49 10.24 4.41 -1.00
N ALA A 50 9.89 4.36 -2.29
CA ALA A 50 9.89 5.52 -3.15
C ALA A 50 8.69 6.41 -2.83
N LEU A 51 8.95 7.69 -2.59
CA LEU A 51 7.90 8.70 -2.50
C LEU A 51 7.42 9.05 -3.90
N VAL A 52 6.15 8.82 -4.17
CA VAL A 52 5.53 9.08 -5.47
C VAL A 52 4.62 10.29 -5.38
N ASP A 53 4.86 11.27 -6.25
CA ASP A 53 3.97 12.41 -6.43
C ASP A 53 2.81 12.03 -7.37
N VAL A 54 1.59 12.14 -6.87
CA VAL A 54 0.37 11.73 -7.57
C VAL A 54 -0.40 12.97 -8.01
N SER A 55 -0.19 13.37 -9.26
CA SER A 55 -0.76 14.61 -9.82
C SER A 55 -2.15 14.44 -10.45
N TYR A 56 -2.62 13.20 -10.62
CA TYR A 56 -3.90 12.88 -11.26
C TYR A 56 -4.75 11.99 -10.37
N ARG A 57 -6.06 12.28 -10.30
CA ARG A 57 -7.06 11.51 -9.54
C ARG A 57 -8.07 10.91 -10.49
N TRP A 58 -8.20 9.58 -10.48
CA TRP A 58 -9.03 8.84 -11.43
C TRP A 58 -10.41 8.53 -10.81
N ARG A 59 -11.22 9.56 -10.54
CA ARG A 59 -12.53 9.43 -9.87
C ARG A 59 -13.74 9.71 -10.79
N PRO A 60 -14.89 9.05 -10.54
CA PRO A 60 -15.05 7.89 -9.65
C PRO A 60 -14.46 6.63 -10.31
N ASN A 61 -13.87 5.73 -9.51
CA ASN A 61 -13.40 4.42 -10.00
C ASN A 61 -13.81 3.29 -9.06
N LEU A 62 -13.33 3.31 -7.81
CA LEU A 62 -13.74 2.37 -6.78
C LEU A 62 -14.99 2.87 -6.03
N ARG A 63 -15.75 1.92 -5.47
CA ARG A 63 -16.93 2.20 -4.65
C ARG A 63 -16.57 2.93 -3.35
N ASP A 64 -15.44 2.56 -2.73
CA ASP A 64 -14.91 3.29 -1.58
C ASP A 64 -14.03 4.44 -2.09
N GLU A 65 -14.52 5.67 -1.90
CA GLU A 65 -13.80 6.87 -2.30
C GLU A 65 -12.49 7.08 -1.54
N ALA A 66 -12.38 6.49 -0.35
CA ALA A 66 -11.17 6.52 0.45
C ALA A 66 -10.12 5.53 -0.06
N ASP A 67 -10.44 4.57 -0.94
CA ASP A 67 -9.45 3.62 -1.48
C ASP A 67 -8.90 4.04 -2.85
N ASN A 68 -9.55 5.00 -3.52
CA ASN A 68 -9.18 5.43 -4.88
C ASN A 68 -7.73 5.92 -4.98
N HIS A 69 -7.18 6.54 -3.92
CA HIS A 69 -5.82 7.06 -3.96
C HIS A 69 -4.75 5.96 -4.02
N LEU A 70 -5.09 4.72 -3.63
CA LEU A 70 -4.19 3.58 -3.75
C LEU A 70 -4.05 3.13 -5.21
N ILE A 71 -5.13 3.22 -5.99
CA ILE A 71 -5.07 3.02 -7.44
C ILE A 71 -4.33 4.16 -8.11
N ASP A 72 -4.61 5.41 -7.72
CA ASP A 72 -3.90 6.58 -8.27
C ASP A 72 -2.38 6.46 -8.05
N LEU A 73 -1.95 6.03 -6.85
CA LEU A 73 -0.56 5.73 -6.52
C LEU A 73 0.01 4.60 -7.38
N ALA A 74 -0.70 3.47 -7.50
CA ALA A 74 -0.22 2.34 -8.28
C ALA A 74 -0.02 2.69 -9.77
N VAL A 75 -0.90 3.51 -10.33
CA VAL A 75 -0.78 4.02 -11.71
C VAL A 75 0.39 5.00 -11.82
N ALA A 76 0.49 5.99 -10.92
CA ALA A 76 1.57 6.98 -10.94
C ALA A 76 2.96 6.35 -10.77
N ALA A 77 3.06 5.31 -9.95
CA ALA A 77 4.27 4.53 -9.73
C ALA A 77 4.58 3.54 -10.87
N ASN A 78 3.68 3.38 -11.86
CA ASN A 78 3.73 2.30 -12.85
C ASN A 78 3.94 0.93 -12.17
N ALA A 79 3.26 0.72 -11.04
CA ALA A 79 3.43 -0.45 -10.21
C ALA A 79 2.86 -1.69 -10.89
N ARG A 80 3.59 -2.80 -10.84
CA ARG A 80 3.06 -4.10 -11.31
C ARG A 80 2.03 -4.68 -10.34
N TYR A 81 2.16 -4.41 -9.05
CA TYR A 81 1.34 -5.02 -8.00
C TYR A 81 0.73 -3.95 -7.10
N LEU A 82 -0.58 -4.09 -6.83
CA LEU A 82 -1.25 -3.44 -5.71
C LEU A 82 -1.49 -4.52 -4.63
N VAL A 83 -0.79 -4.40 -3.50
CA VAL A 83 -0.84 -5.41 -2.43
C VAL A 83 -1.82 -4.98 -1.36
N THR A 84 -2.87 -5.77 -1.12
CA THR A 84 -3.89 -5.45 -0.11
C THR A 84 -4.55 -6.70 0.46
N GLY A 85 -4.96 -6.65 1.72
CA GLY A 85 -5.80 -7.69 2.33
C GLY A 85 -7.24 -7.68 1.80
N ASN A 86 -7.70 -6.56 1.22
CA ASN A 86 -9.08 -6.34 0.77
C ASN A 86 -9.21 -6.47 -0.75
N VAL A 87 -8.57 -7.48 -1.35
CA VAL A 87 -8.49 -7.67 -2.82
C VAL A 87 -9.83 -7.53 -3.55
N ARG A 88 -10.93 -7.93 -2.91
CA ARG A 88 -12.28 -7.88 -3.49
C ARG A 88 -12.75 -6.45 -3.78
N ASP A 89 -12.38 -5.49 -2.95
CA ASP A 89 -12.84 -4.10 -3.05
C ASP A 89 -12.18 -3.37 -4.24
N PHE A 90 -11.04 -3.88 -4.72
CA PHE A 90 -10.27 -3.32 -5.84
C PHE A 90 -10.54 -4.00 -7.18
N ARG A 91 -11.35 -5.08 -7.21
CA ARG A 91 -11.70 -5.80 -8.46
C ARG A 91 -12.90 -5.21 -9.20
N GLY A 92 -13.67 -4.35 -8.55
CA GLY A 92 -14.94 -3.82 -9.07
C GLY A 92 -14.88 -2.43 -9.69
N GLY A 93 -13.68 -1.87 -9.89
CA GLY A 93 -13.52 -0.51 -10.41
C GLY A 93 -14.07 -0.34 -11.84
N GLU A 94 -14.62 0.85 -12.12
CA GLU A 94 -15.07 1.22 -13.48
C GLU A 94 -13.89 1.31 -14.47
N LEU A 95 -12.73 1.76 -13.99
CA LEU A 95 -11.48 1.81 -14.75
C LEU A 95 -10.62 0.57 -14.45
N ARG A 96 -10.18 -0.08 -15.53
CA ARG A 96 -9.29 -1.24 -15.46
C ARG A 96 -7.89 -0.88 -15.94
N PHE A 97 -6.89 -1.28 -15.18
CA PHE A 97 -5.50 -1.06 -15.48
C PHE A 97 -4.81 -2.43 -15.63
N ASP A 98 -4.72 -2.93 -16.86
CA ASP A 98 -4.30 -4.31 -17.15
C ASP A 98 -2.87 -4.65 -16.68
N HIS A 99 -2.03 -3.64 -16.46
CA HIS A 99 -0.66 -3.79 -15.97
C HIS A 99 -0.56 -3.90 -14.43
N ILE A 100 -1.63 -3.57 -13.70
CA ILE A 100 -1.68 -3.58 -12.24
C ILE A 100 -2.40 -4.84 -11.79
N GLU A 101 -1.67 -5.71 -11.10
CA GLU A 101 -2.24 -6.91 -10.50
C GLU A 101 -2.56 -6.70 -9.02
N VAL A 102 -3.83 -6.84 -8.64
CA VAL A 102 -4.24 -6.78 -7.24
C VAL A 102 -4.07 -8.14 -6.59
N VAL A 103 -3.18 -8.21 -5.60
CA VAL A 103 -2.83 -9.44 -4.88
C VAL A 103 -2.87 -9.22 -3.38
N ASP A 104 -3.04 -10.30 -2.61
CA ASP A 104 -2.78 -10.29 -1.19
C ASP A 104 -1.29 -10.54 -0.89
N PRO A 105 -0.80 -10.23 0.34
CA PRO A 105 0.61 -10.42 0.68
C PRO A 105 1.12 -11.85 0.55
N ALA A 106 0.29 -12.87 0.83
CA ALA A 106 0.70 -14.27 0.76
C ALA A 106 0.96 -14.66 -0.70
N ARG A 107 0.04 -14.30 -1.59
CA ARG A 107 0.20 -14.49 -3.03
C ARG A 107 1.43 -13.78 -3.58
N LEU A 108 1.68 -12.54 -3.18
CA LEU A 108 2.89 -11.82 -3.61
C LEU A 108 4.16 -12.60 -3.24
N ILE A 109 4.25 -13.11 -2.00
CA ILE A 109 5.41 -13.89 -1.55
C ILE A 109 5.58 -15.16 -2.39
N GLU A 110 4.50 -15.88 -2.69
CA GLU A 110 4.55 -17.06 -3.57
C GLU A 110 5.07 -16.71 -4.97
N GLU A 111 4.70 -15.57 -5.53
CA GLU A 111 5.16 -15.13 -6.85
C GLU A 111 6.63 -14.71 -6.87
N LEU A 112 7.14 -14.18 -5.77
CA LEU A 112 8.52 -13.71 -5.64
C LEU A 112 9.52 -14.82 -5.32
N THR A 113 9.04 -15.93 -4.77
CA THR A 113 9.86 -17.06 -4.33
C THR A 113 9.93 -18.20 -5.34
N ARG A 114 9.19 -18.09 -6.45
CA ARG A 114 9.32 -18.96 -7.63
C ARG A 114 10.49 -18.54 -8.50
#